data_AF-A0A519ZDB3-F1
#
_entry.id   AF-A0A519ZDB3-F1
#
_cell.length_a   1.000
_cell.length_b   1.000
_cell.length_c   1.000
_cell.angle_alpha   90.00
_cell.angle_beta   90.00
_cell.angle_gamma   90.00
#
_symmetry.space_group_name_H-M   'P 1'
#
loop_
_entity.id
_entity.type
_entity.pdbx_description
1 polymer ?
#
loop_
_entity_poly.entity_id
_entity_poly.type
_entity_poly.pdbx_seq_one_letter_code
_entity_poly.pdbx_strand_id
1 'polypeptide(L)'
;MKALPWLLGLALVLLSCGARAEPYLAIRSGLKCVGCHANPTGGGLRNAVGNTFAQNVIPANALPEALQGWNGSLLDDRLRLGGDFRTATTRTS
;
A
#
# COMPACT_ATOMS: atom_id res chain seq x y z
N MET A 1 -29.64 16.02 8.59
CA MET A 1 -28.93 14.71 8.56
C MET A 1 -28.64 14.17 7.15
N LYS A 2 -29.27 14.68 6.07
CA LYS A 2 -29.03 14.18 4.69
C LYS A 2 -27.67 14.55 4.08
N ALA A 3 -26.98 15.56 4.60
CA ALA A 3 -25.67 15.99 4.09
C ALA A 3 -24.49 15.11 4.54
N LEU A 4 -24.67 14.34 5.62
CA LEU A 4 -23.61 13.48 6.18
C LEU A 4 -23.07 12.44 5.19
N PRO A 5 -23.89 11.68 4.43
CA PRO A 5 -23.36 10.73 3.45
C PRO A 5 -22.61 11.41 2.29
N TRP A 6 -23.03 12.62 1.89
CA TRP A 6 -22.35 13.39 0.85
C TRP A 6 -21.00 13.93 1.32
N LEU A 7 -20.95 14.42 2.57
CA LEU A 7 -19.70 14.86 3.19
C LEU A 7 -18.73 13.69 3.38
N LEU A 8 -19.22 12.52 3.77
CA LEU A 8 -18.41 11.30 3.90
C LEU A 8 -17.86 10.84 2.54
N GLY A 9 -18.70 10.84 1.50
CA GLY A 9 -18.30 10.51 0.14
C GLY A 9 -17.24 11.48 -0.41
N LEU A 10 -17.43 12.78 -0.19
CA LEU A 10 -16.47 13.81 -0.61
C LEU A 10 -15.13 13.67 0.13
N ALA A 11 -15.15 13.39 1.44
CA ALA A 11 -13.95 13.14 2.22
C ALA A 11 -13.16 11.92 1.72
N LEU A 12 -13.84 10.84 1.34
CA LEU A 12 -13.20 9.65 0.79
C LEU A 12 -12.50 9.91 -0.55
N VAL A 13 -13.12 10.73 -1.42
CA VAL A 13 -12.53 11.14 -2.71
C VAL A 13 -11.32 12.05 -2.50
N LEU A 14 -11.34 12.93 -1.51
CA LEU A 14 -10.20 13.80 -1.22
C LEU A 14 -9.01 13.04 -0.60
N LEU A 15 -9.25 11.87 0.00
CA LEU A 15 -8.22 10.99 0.57
C LEU A 15 -7.54 10.08 -0.46
N SER A 16 -7.99 10.05 -1.72
CA SER A 16 -7.31 9.29 -2.78
C SER A 16 -6.05 10.01 -3.27
N CYS A 17 -5.10 10.23 -2.36
CA CYS A 17 -3.75 10.66 -2.68
C CYS A 17 -3.10 9.53 -3.48
N GLY A 18 -2.64 9.82 -4.70
CA GLY A 18 -2.09 8.80 -5.59
C GLY A 18 -0.95 8.02 -4.91
N ALA A 19 -1.04 6.69 -4.94
CA ALA A 19 0.05 5.83 -4.50
C ALA A 19 1.27 6.09 -5.41
N ARG A 20 2.23 6.85 -4.90
CA ARG A 20 3.46 7.19 -5.63
C ARG A 20 4.29 5.93 -5.78
N ALA A 21 4.69 5.62 -7.01
CA ALA A 21 5.62 4.53 -7.26
C ALA A 21 6.96 4.80 -6.56
N GLU A 22 7.65 3.73 -6.18
CA GLU A 22 8.97 3.77 -5.54
C GLU A 22 10.04 3.14 -6.46
N PRO A 23 10.46 3.79 -7.57
CA PRO A 23 11.39 3.20 -8.54
C PRO A 23 12.73 2.73 -7.96
N TYR A 24 13.18 3.36 -6.86
CA TYR A 24 14.43 2.97 -6.19
C TYR A 24 14.40 1.51 -5.68
N LEU A 25 13.23 0.98 -5.33
CA LEU A 25 13.08 -0.42 -4.91
C LEU A 25 13.29 -1.38 -6.07
N ALA A 26 12.85 -1.02 -7.28
CA ALA A 26 13.10 -1.83 -8.49
C ALA A 26 14.59 -1.92 -8.79
N ILE A 27 15.31 -0.80 -8.67
CA ILE A 27 16.77 -0.76 -8.86
C ILE A 27 17.49 -1.58 -7.78
N ARG A 28 17.14 -1.36 -6.51
CA ARG A 28 17.78 -2.07 -5.37
C ARG A 28 17.57 -3.59 -5.43
N SER A 29 16.37 -4.03 -5.80
CA SER A 29 16.02 -5.45 -5.82
C SER A 29 16.33 -6.16 -7.14
N GLY A 30 16.57 -5.41 -8.23
CA GLY A 30 16.68 -5.97 -9.57
C GLY A 30 15.36 -6.50 -10.14
N LEU A 31 14.21 -6.19 -9.51
CA LEU A 31 12.89 -6.67 -9.92
C LEU A 31 12.14 -5.62 -10.74
N LYS A 32 11.35 -6.08 -11.72
CA LYS A 32 10.39 -5.23 -12.44
C LYS A 32 9.21 -4.86 -11.54
N CYS A 33 8.57 -3.72 -11.80
CA CYS A 33 7.38 -3.26 -11.04
C CYS A 33 6.28 -4.34 -10.93
N VAL A 34 6.02 -5.07 -12.02
CA VAL A 34 5.04 -6.18 -12.08
C VAL A 34 5.36 -7.35 -11.14
N GLY A 35 6.59 -7.46 -10.66
CA GLY A 35 6.98 -8.44 -9.66
C GLY A 35 6.26 -8.22 -8.32
N CYS A 36 5.99 -6.96 -7.97
CA CYS A 36 5.36 -6.59 -6.69
C CYS A 36 3.97 -5.96 -6.85
N HIS A 37 3.67 -5.34 -8.00
CA HIS A 37 2.41 -4.63 -8.23
C HIS A 37 1.57 -5.29 -9.33
N ALA A 38 0.26 -5.17 -9.21
CA ALA A 38 -0.66 -5.59 -10.26
C ALA A 38 -0.60 -4.66 -11.49
N ASN A 39 -0.39 -3.36 -11.26
CA ASN A 39 -0.20 -2.39 -12.34
C ASN A 39 1.26 -2.41 -12.84
N PRO A 40 1.50 -2.54 -14.16
CA PRO A 40 2.85 -2.51 -14.73
C PRO A 40 3.67 -1.25 -14.44
N THR A 41 3.04 -0.12 -14.14
CA THR A 41 3.74 1.12 -13.78
C THR A 41 4.25 1.13 -12.34
N GLY A 42 3.88 0.13 -11.51
CA GLY A 42 4.26 0.05 -10.10
C GLY A 42 3.44 0.94 -9.16
N GLY A 43 2.51 1.75 -9.69
CA GLY A 43 1.56 2.51 -8.89
C GLY A 43 0.33 1.67 -8.52
N GLY A 44 -0.23 1.91 -7.32
CA GLY A 44 -1.48 1.26 -6.89
C GLY A 44 -1.27 -0.11 -6.23
N LEU A 45 -2.23 -1.02 -6.44
CA LEU A 45 -2.37 -2.26 -5.67
C LEU A 45 -1.14 -3.19 -5.79
N ARG A 46 -0.66 -3.68 -4.65
CA ARG A 46 0.36 -4.74 -4.56
C ARG A 46 -0.26 -6.10 -4.85
N ASN A 47 0.46 -6.95 -5.57
CA ASN A 47 0.10 -8.36 -5.69
C ASN A 47 0.46 -9.11 -4.39
N ALA A 48 0.20 -10.43 -4.32
CA ALA A 48 0.50 -11.21 -3.12
C ALA A 48 2.00 -11.15 -2.75
N VAL A 49 2.89 -11.24 -3.74
CA VAL A 49 4.35 -11.16 -3.54
C VAL A 49 4.76 -9.80 -2.97
N GLY A 50 4.27 -8.71 -3.55
CA GLY A 50 4.56 -7.36 -3.09
C GLY A 50 4.03 -7.08 -1.69
N ASN A 51 2.86 -7.64 -1.33
CA ASN A 51 2.34 -7.53 0.02
C ASN A 51 3.24 -8.25 1.05
N THR A 52 3.65 -9.49 0.75
CA THR A 52 4.58 -10.24 1.61
C THR A 52 5.94 -9.54 1.73
N PHE A 53 6.49 -9.01 0.63
CA PHE A 53 7.76 -8.28 0.65
C PHE A 53 7.68 -7.01 1.52
N ALA A 54 6.58 -6.25 1.40
CA ALA A 54 6.38 -5.03 2.18
C ALA A 54 6.35 -5.30 3.70
N GLN A 55 5.75 -6.41 4.12
CA GLN A 55 5.59 -6.76 5.54
C GLN A 55 6.82 -7.44 6.16
N ASN A 56 7.64 -8.13 5.35
CA ASN A 56 8.72 -8.97 5.88
C ASN A 56 10.13 -8.45 5.56
N VAL A 57 10.32 -7.67 4.49
CA VAL A 57 11.66 -7.26 4.02
C VAL A 57 11.92 -5.77 4.23
N ILE A 58 10.92 -4.93 3.96
CA ILE A 58 11.05 -3.46 4.05
C ILE A 58 10.11 -2.76 5.05
N PRO A 59 9.58 -3.41 6.11
CA PRO A 59 8.80 -2.69 7.12
C PRO A 59 9.71 -1.76 7.92
N ALA A 60 9.26 -0.53 8.20
CA ALA A 60 9.95 0.34 9.15
C ALA A 60 9.78 -0.16 10.60
N ASN A 61 8.60 -0.73 10.89
CA ASN A 61 8.25 -1.37 12.16
C ASN A 61 7.44 -2.63 11.87
N ALA A 62 7.57 -3.65 12.71
CA ALA A 62 6.73 -4.84 12.62
C ALA A 62 5.25 -4.47 12.76
N LEU A 63 4.38 -5.18 12.04
CA LEU A 63 2.94 -5.04 12.22
C LEU A 63 2.53 -5.58 13.60
N PRO A 64 1.52 -4.99 14.25
CA PRO A 64 0.88 -5.59 15.41
C PRO A 64 0.45 -7.03 15.11
N GLU A 65 0.50 -7.91 16.10
CA GLU A 65 0.11 -9.33 15.97
C GLU A 65 -1.23 -9.50 15.25
N ALA A 66 -2.23 -8.68 15.60
CA ALA A 66 -3.56 -8.70 15.01
C ALA A 66 -3.60 -8.40 13.49
N LEU A 67 -2.54 -7.80 12.94
CA LEU A 67 -2.43 -7.44 11.52
C LEU A 67 -1.35 -8.25 10.79
N GLN A 68 -0.65 -9.16 11.47
CA GLN A 68 0.32 -10.02 10.79
C GLN A 68 -0.37 -10.89 9.74
N GLY A 69 0.18 -10.88 8.52
CA GLY A 69 -0.39 -11.63 7.40
C GLY A 69 -1.62 -10.99 6.76
N TRP A 70 -2.08 -9.82 7.22
CA TRP A 70 -3.18 -9.09 6.58
C TRP A 70 -2.84 -8.80 5.12
N ASN A 71 -3.67 -9.26 4.18
CA ASN A 71 -3.44 -9.10 2.74
C ASN A 71 -4.32 -8.02 2.09
N GLY A 72 -5.11 -7.31 2.91
CA GLY A 72 -6.04 -6.29 2.43
C GLY A 72 -7.36 -6.82 1.91
N SER A 73 -7.59 -8.13 1.87
CA SER A 73 -8.76 -8.73 1.25
C SER A 73 -10.05 -8.46 2.02
N LEU A 74 -11.06 -8.00 1.28
CA LEU A 74 -12.42 -7.79 1.73
C LEU A 74 -13.39 -8.44 0.72
N LEU A 75 -14.56 -8.84 1.21
CA LEU A 75 -15.67 -9.36 0.38
C LEU A 75 -15.27 -10.54 -0.52
N ASP A 76 -14.57 -11.54 0.03
CA ASP A 76 -14.00 -12.69 -0.69
C ASP A 76 -13.07 -12.27 -1.85
N ASP A 77 -12.03 -11.48 -1.55
CA ASP A 77 -11.04 -11.00 -2.53
C ASP A 77 -11.57 -10.08 -3.65
N ARG A 78 -12.84 -9.65 -3.60
CA ARG A 78 -13.40 -8.70 -4.58
C ARG A 78 -12.89 -7.29 -4.39
N LEU A 79 -12.54 -6.92 -3.17
CA LEU A 79 -11.99 -5.61 -2.84
C LEU A 79 -10.73 -5.79 -2.01
N ARG A 80 -9.68 -5.04 -2.34
CA ARG A 80 -8.48 -4.98 -1.51
C ARG A 80 -8.22 -3.57 -1.02
N LEU A 81 -8.01 -3.43 0.29
CA LEU A 81 -7.74 -2.17 0.96
C LEU A 81 -6.48 -2.27 1.80
N GLY A 82 -5.62 -1.26 1.68
CA GLY A 82 -4.38 -1.16 2.44
C GLY A 82 -3.75 0.22 2.27
N GLY A 83 -2.62 0.42 2.95
CA GLY A 83 -1.86 1.67 2.88
C GLY A 83 -0.38 1.42 3.13
N ASP A 84 0.43 2.40 2.78
CA ASP A 84 1.84 2.45 3.16
C ASP A 84 2.12 3.85 3.73
N PHE A 85 2.47 3.90 5.01
CA PHE A 85 2.83 5.12 5.70
C PHE A 85 4.27 4.99 6.18
N ARG A 86 5.15 5.81 5.59
CA ARG A 86 6.57 5.85 5.92
C ARG A 86 6.93 7.27 6.31
N THR A 87 7.62 7.38 7.43
CA THR A 87 8.19 8.63 7.94
C THR A 87 9.58 8.31 8.43
N ALA A 88 10.54 9.15 8.08
CA ALA A 88 11.92 9.04 8.51
C ALA A 88 12.42 10.44 8.86
N THR A 89 12.93 10.62 10.07
CA THR A 89 13.58 11.86 10.51
C THR A 89 15.09 11.80 10.34
N THR A 90 15.64 10.60 10.14
CA THR A 90 17.07 10.35 9.90
C THR A 90 17.27 9.99 8.43
N ARG A 91 18.12 10.76 7.73
CA ARG A 91 18.58 10.41 6.39
C ARG A 91 19.73 9.43 6.56
N THR A 92 19.48 8.14 6.34
CA THR A 92 20.56 7.18 6.14
C THR A 92 21.18 7.46 4.78
N SER A 93 22.41 7.95 4.81
CA SER A 93 23.30 8.13 3.66
C SER A 93 23.71 6.80 3.06
#